data_AF-A0A7J9AS39-F1
#
_entry.id   AF-A0A7J9AS39-F1
#
_cell.length_a   1.000
_cell.length_b   1.000
_cell.length_c   1.000
_cell.angle_alpha   90.00
_cell.angle_beta   90.00
_cell.angle_gamma   90.00
#
_symmetry.space_group_name_H-M   'P 1'
#
loop_
_entity.id
_entity.type
_entity.pdbx_description
1 polymer ?
#
loop_
_entity_poly.entity_id
_entity_poly.type
_entity_poly.pdbx_seq_one_letter_code
_entity_poly.pdbx_strand_id
1 'polypeptide(L)' 'MAMMAHTDKGKERPLKQWSYVLRQSGFTRFTVNRIHAVQSVIEAYP' A
#
# COMPACT_ATOMS: atom_id res chain seq x y z
N MET A 1 4.74 1.50 -14.26
CA MET A 1 5.18 1.31 -12.87
C MET A 1 6.60 1.85 -12.73
N ALA A 2 6.79 3.04 -12.16
CA ALA A 2 8.12 3.67 -12.08
C ALA A 2 9.04 3.00 -11.03
N MET A 3 8.50 2.48 -9.93
CA MET A 3 9.31 1.77 -8.93
C MET A 3 9.88 0.45 -9.45
N MET A 4 9.11 -0.35 -10.19
CA MET A 4 9.61 -1.64 -10.73
C MET A 4 10.68 -1.48 -11.82
N ALA A 5 10.74 -0.32 -12.50
CA ALA A 5 11.68 -0.09 -13.60
C ALA A 5 13.06 0.43 -13.13
N HIS A 6 13.17 0.93 -11.89
CA HIS A 6 14.34 1.69 -11.43
C HIS A 6 14.90 1.26 -10.07
N THR A 7 14.29 0.28 -9.38
CA THR A 7 14.82 -0.21 -8.10
C THR A 7 14.65 -1.73 -7.95
N ASP A 8 15.77 -2.42 -7.84
CA ASP A 8 15.82 -3.87 -7.60
C ASP A 8 15.45 -4.24 -6.14
N LYS A 9 15.42 -3.26 -5.24
CA LYS A 9 15.16 -3.45 -3.80
C LYS A 9 13.72 -3.12 -3.41
N GLY A 10 13.04 -2.30 -4.20
CA GLY A 10 11.64 -1.95 -4.01
C GLY A 10 10.73 -3.07 -4.52
N LYS A 11 9.76 -3.48 -3.70
CA LYS A 11 8.75 -4.47 -4.11
C LYS A 11 7.36 -3.96 -3.82
N GLU A 12 6.43 -4.36 -4.68
CA GLU A 12 5.01 -4.22 -4.39
C GLU A 12 4.63 -5.11 -3.20
N ARG A 13 3.71 -4.61 -2.37
CA ARG A 13 3.25 -5.32 -1.17
C ARG A 13 1.82 -5.80 -1.37
N PRO A 14 1.51 -7.06 -1.00
CA PRO A 14 0.14 -7.53 -0.94
C PRO A 14 -0.60 -6.83 0.21
N LEU A 15 -1.94 -6.87 0.15
CA LEU A 15 -2.82 -6.24 1.14
C LEU A 15 -2.48 -6.64 2.59
N LYS A 16 -2.15 -7.91 2.85
CA LYS A 16 -1.78 -8.39 4.19
C LYS A 16 -0.54 -7.69 4.77
N GLN A 17 0.43 -7.35 3.92
CA GLN A 17 1.62 -6.63 4.36
C GLN A 17 1.31 -5.14 4.58
N TRP A 18 0.48 -4.53 3.72
CA TRP A 18 -0.01 -3.18 3.95
C TRP A 18 -0.80 -3.07 5.27
N SER A 19 -1.69 -4.02 5.55
CA SER A 19 -2.46 -4.04 6.79
C SER A 19 -1.58 -4.17 8.02
N TYR A 20 -0.49 -4.93 7.93
CA TYR A 20 0.48 -5.07 9.01
C TYR A 20 1.19 -3.74 9.29
N VAL A 21 1.75 -3.11 8.24
CA VAL A 21 2.48 -1.85 8.37
C VAL A 21 1.59 -0.74 8.92
N LEU A 22 0.37 -0.59 8.42
CA LEU A 22 -0.57 0.44 8.86
C LEU A 22 -0.98 0.28 10.34
N ARG A 23 -1.21 -0.95 10.78
CA ARG A 23 -1.52 -1.22 12.19
C ARG A 23 -0.32 -0.96 13.09
N GLN A 24 0.88 -1.35 12.67
CA GLN A 24 2.10 -1.11 13.44
C GLN A 24 2.46 0.38 13.52
N SER A 25 2.06 1.19 12.54
CA SER A 25 2.24 2.64 12.58
C SER A 25 1.17 3.39 13.37
N GLY A 26 0.21 2.69 13.98
CA GLY A 26 -0.80 3.28 14.87
C GLY A 26 -2.11 3.69 14.22
N PHE A 27 -2.36 3.34 12.95
CA PHE A 27 -3.67 3.57 12.34
C PHE A 27 -4.67 2.50 12.79
N THR A 28 -5.85 2.92 13.25
CA THR A 28 -6.92 2.01 13.68
C THR A 28 -7.71 1.42 12.52
N ARG A 29 -7.85 2.18 11.42
CA ARG A 29 -8.61 1.76 10.23
C ARG A 29 -7.94 2.21 8.95
N PHE A 30 -8.13 1.42 7.89
CA PHE A 30 -7.79 1.84 6.53
C PHE A 30 -8.78 1.27 5.52
N THR A 31 -8.92 1.95 4.38
CA THR A 31 -9.69 1.52 3.21
C THR A 31 -8.76 1.37 2.01
N VAL A 32 -9.11 0.47 1.08
CA VAL A 32 -8.34 0.25 -0.15
C VAL A 32 -9.25 0.42 -1.34
N ASN A 33 -9.08 1.52 -2.06
CA ASN A 33 -9.85 1.89 -3.22
C ASN A 33 -9.10 1.46 -4.48
N ARG A 34 -9.69 0.52 -5.24
CA ARG A 34 -9.19 0.19 -6.57
C ARG A 34 -9.58 1.31 -7.52
N ILE A 35 -8.60 1.84 -8.24
CA ILE A 35 -8.82 2.84 -9.29
C ILE A 35 -8.66 2.18 -10.65
N HIS A 36 -9.16 2.82 -11.71
CA HIS A 36 -8.94 2.40 -13.10
C HIS A 36 -7.50 2.73 -13.56
N ALA A 37 -6.52 2.25 -12.79
CA ALA A 37 -5.11 2.32 -13.08
C ALA A 37 -4.44 1.03 -12.56
N VAL A 38 -3.13 0.89 -12.79
CA VAL A 38 -2.33 -0.25 -12.30
C VAL A 38 -2.24 -0.29 -10.77
N GLN A 39 -2.63 0.79 -10.08
CA GLN A 39 -2.38 1.01 -8.65
C GLN A 39 -3.68 1.02 -7.83
N SER A 40 -3.55 1.01 -6.50
CA SER A 40 -4.64 1.21 -5.53
C SER A 40 -4.35 2.41 -4.66
N VAL A 41 -5.40 3.10 -4.20
CA VAL A 41 -5.31 4.16 -3.19
C VAL A 41 -5.61 3.55 -1.83
N ILE A 42 -4.76 3.83 -0.84
CA ILE A 42 -4.96 3.41 0.55
C ILE A 42 -5.17 4.66 1.39
N GLU A 43 -6.32 4.76 2.06
CA GLU A 43 -6.63 5.83 3.01
C GLU A 43 -6.51 5.25 4.42
N ALA A 44 -5.68 5.87 5.26
CA ALA A 44 -5.45 5.43 6.63
C ALA A 44 -5.94 6.48 7.63
N TYR A 45 -6.61 6.02 8.69
CA TYR A 45 -7.28 6.85 9.69
C TYR A 45 -6.66 6.58 11.06
N PRO A 46 -6.36 7.62 11.87
CA PRO A 46 -5.89 7.47 13.24
C PRO A 46 -6.82 6.53 14.02
#